data_AF-A0A9X2IMU9-F1
#
_entry.id   AF-A0A9X2IMU9-F1
#
_cell.length_a   1.000
_cell.length_b   1.000
_cell.length_c   1.000
_cell.angle_alpha   90.00
_cell.angle_beta   90.00
_cell.angle_gamma   90.00
#
_symmetry.space_group_name_H-M   'P 1'
#
loop_
_entity.id
_entity.type
_entity.pdbx_description
1 polymer ?
#
loop_
_entity_poly.entity_id
_entity_poly.type
_entity_poly.pdbx_seq_one_letter_code
_entity_poly.pdbx_strand_id
1 'polypeptide(L)'
;MAGKKNVTKRKLEDLVIESLLAEGKSLEYRTAYQVEIVGGGLSPATKYLVIVNDGFEIYEASKKVDGGTEVLKTIKLLHTKKWSEFTRVEIDKFAATTQYKFDDGFTIKLYSDKDFRGEVEKSGLDVVKLERKWYNKILGFRSKKRWKMVIASAGYFFIFLIFVAALTGGGETEEVAGQDDEIEEVSADIEPNEETEDPPPVEEAEEPIEESEPEVPNAFNDEQDVITVIHATVGDEADGEPRVIDVSLNDHMGVDIEDAKLIIANINAKSNLTNNMVRTGILMEAAELMQALFVDDNIHDVTVNWHLPLTDAYGNTEPGMVFRVSLERETYEKINWDGFDHNNFETVADMYFEHPGFSN
;
A
#
# COMPACT_ATOMS: atom_id res chain seq x y z
N MET A 1 16.18 22.61 -28.73
CA MET A 1 16.79 21.67 -27.76
C MET A 1 17.02 22.40 -26.46
N ALA A 2 16.06 22.35 -25.53
CA ALA A 2 16.24 22.86 -24.18
C ALA A 2 16.79 21.71 -23.32
N GLY A 3 17.99 21.86 -22.79
CA GLY A 3 18.61 20.83 -21.95
C GLY A 3 17.78 20.60 -20.70
N LYS A 4 17.40 19.34 -20.44
CA LYS A 4 16.84 18.91 -19.16
C LYS A 4 17.83 19.33 -18.06
N LYS A 5 17.44 20.28 -17.21
CA LYS A 5 18.21 20.61 -16.01
C LYS A 5 18.05 19.42 -15.06
N ASN A 6 19.14 18.68 -14.83
CA ASN A 6 19.16 17.58 -13.86
C ASN A 6 18.73 18.12 -12.49
N VAL A 7 17.64 17.57 -11.95
CA VAL A 7 17.17 17.90 -10.61
C VAL A 7 18.08 17.19 -9.60
N THR A 8 18.70 17.94 -8.70
CA THR A 8 19.45 17.33 -7.60
C THR A 8 18.45 16.84 -6.56
N LYS A 9 18.17 15.53 -6.55
CA LYS A 9 17.28 14.87 -5.58
C LYS A 9 17.91 14.93 -4.19
N ARG A 10 17.14 15.35 -3.19
CA ARG A 10 17.58 15.39 -1.78
C ARG A 10 16.51 14.75 -0.91
N LYS A 11 16.92 13.89 0.01
CA LYS A 11 15.97 13.27 0.95
C LYS A 11 15.35 14.37 1.83
N LEU A 12 14.03 14.31 2.00
CA LEU A 12 13.31 15.28 2.82
C LEU A 12 13.75 15.22 4.30
N GLU A 13 14.16 14.05 4.78
CA GLU A 13 14.78 13.85 6.11
C GLU A 13 16.00 14.75 6.32
N ASP A 14 16.91 14.78 5.33
CA ASP A 14 18.12 15.60 5.38
C ASP A 14 17.78 17.10 5.40
N LEU A 15 16.80 17.50 4.59
CA LEU A 15 16.32 18.89 4.52
C LEU A 15 15.70 19.34 5.85
N VAL A 16 14.95 18.46 6.52
CA VAL A 16 14.38 18.71 7.85
C VAL A 16 15.50 18.93 8.87
N ILE A 17 16.49 18.04 8.91
CA ILE A 17 17.61 18.15 9.86
C ILE A 17 18.41 19.43 9.60
N GLU A 18 18.72 19.76 8.35
CA GLU A 18 19.43 20.98 8.00
C GLU A 18 18.68 22.24 8.41
N SER A 19 17.36 22.29 8.18
CA SER A 19 16.53 23.43 8.59
C SER A 19 16.53 23.61 10.10
N LEU A 20 16.34 22.53 10.86
CA LEU A 20 16.31 22.59 12.32
C LEU A 20 17.66 23.02 12.90
N LEU A 21 18.77 22.50 12.36
CA LEU A 21 20.12 22.92 12.77
C LEU A 21 20.38 24.39 12.43
N ALA A 22 19.91 24.87 11.27
CA ALA A 22 20.02 26.29 10.89
C ALA A 22 19.22 27.22 11.81
N GLU A 23 18.09 26.74 12.35
CA GLU A 23 17.30 27.41 13.40
C GLU A 23 17.93 27.32 14.80
N GLY A 24 19.08 26.66 14.94
CA GLY A 24 19.81 26.52 16.21
C GLY A 24 19.25 25.45 17.14
N LYS A 25 18.43 24.52 16.64
CA LYS A 25 17.92 23.39 17.43
C LYS A 25 19.07 22.44 17.81
N SER A 26 19.09 22.04 19.08
CA SER A 26 19.97 20.98 19.58
C SER A 26 19.29 19.64 19.38
N LEU A 27 19.76 18.87 18.40
CA LEU A 27 19.29 17.52 18.13
C LEU A 27 20.29 16.52 18.71
N GLU A 28 19.81 15.47 19.39
CA GLU A 28 20.70 14.42 19.89
C GLU A 28 21.31 13.62 18.75
N TYR A 29 20.49 13.35 17.74
CA TYR A 29 20.85 12.63 16.54
C TYR A 29 20.60 13.52 15.33
N ARG A 30 21.50 13.48 14.33
CA ARG A 30 21.31 14.15 13.04
C ARG A 30 20.43 13.32 12.12
N THR A 31 19.31 12.84 12.65
CA THR A 31 18.43 11.88 11.98
C THR A 31 16.99 12.26 12.24
N ALA A 32 16.21 12.33 11.16
CA ALA A 32 14.77 12.50 11.19
C ALA A 32 14.13 11.17 10.80
N TYR A 33 13.15 10.73 11.59
CA TYR A 33 12.47 9.45 11.39
C TYR A 33 11.08 9.70 10.84
N GLN A 34 10.74 9.10 9.70
CA GLN A 34 9.35 9.13 9.24
C GLN A 34 8.44 8.51 10.30
N VAL A 35 7.40 9.25 10.69
CA VAL A 35 6.51 8.87 11.78
C VAL A 35 5.05 8.97 11.38
N GLU A 36 4.27 7.99 11.79
CA GLU A 36 2.80 8.03 11.72
C GLU A 36 2.26 8.26 13.13
N ILE A 37 1.38 9.26 13.31
CA ILE A 37 0.67 9.47 14.58
C ILE A 37 -0.66 8.72 14.49
N VAL A 38 -0.85 7.72 15.34
CA VAL A 38 -2.07 6.92 15.33
C VAL A 38 -3.24 7.76 15.82
N GLY A 39 -4.31 7.84 15.02
CA GLY A 39 -5.46 8.71 15.29
C GLY A 39 -5.26 10.18 14.91
N GLY A 40 -4.12 10.54 14.30
CA GLY A 40 -3.96 11.83 13.64
C GLY A 40 -4.65 11.83 12.28
N GLY A 41 -5.31 12.93 11.93
CA GLY A 41 -5.95 13.11 10.63
C GLY A 41 -4.99 12.92 9.46
N LEU A 42 -5.55 12.61 8.29
CA LEU A 42 -4.79 12.41 7.06
C LEU A 42 -4.26 13.76 6.60
N SER A 43 -2.94 13.92 6.66
CA SER A 43 -2.25 15.09 6.11
C SER A 43 -1.40 14.64 4.93
N PRO A 44 -1.45 15.33 3.78
CA PRO A 44 -0.59 15.05 2.63
C PRO A 44 0.88 15.37 2.91
N ALA A 45 1.20 16.02 4.03
CA ALA A 45 2.57 16.30 4.43
C ALA A 45 3.17 15.18 5.27
N THR A 46 4.39 14.79 4.91
CA THR A 46 5.16 13.76 5.62
C THR A 46 5.54 14.27 7.01
N LYS A 47 5.36 13.41 8.02
CA LYS A 47 5.71 13.73 9.40
C LYS A 47 7.04 13.09 9.77
N TYR A 48 7.84 13.85 10.51
CA TYR A 48 9.17 13.46 10.95
C TYR A 48 9.32 13.62 12.45
N LEU A 49 9.80 12.58 13.12
CA LEU A 49 10.22 12.62 14.50
C LEU A 49 11.71 12.92 14.57
N VAL A 50 12.09 13.86 15.42
CA VAL A 50 13.49 14.12 15.80
C VAL A 50 13.67 13.97 17.29
N ILE A 51 14.82 13.45 17.69
CA ILE A 51 15.16 13.24 19.09
C ILE A 51 15.86 14.49 19.61
N VAL A 52 15.39 14.99 20.75
CA VAL A 52 15.94 16.15 21.45
C VAL A 52 16.30 15.76 22.88
N ASN A 53 17.14 16.56 23.54
CA ASN A 53 17.80 16.17 24.81
C ASN A 53 16.89 15.61 25.92
N ASP A 54 15.62 16.01 25.98
CA ASP A 54 14.68 15.60 27.04
C ASP A 54 13.39 15.00 26.46
N GLY A 55 13.43 14.50 25.22
CA GLY A 55 12.24 13.96 24.58
C GLY A 55 12.37 13.81 23.07
N PHE A 56 11.25 14.09 22.41
CA PHE A 56 11.20 14.13 20.96
C PHE A 56 10.22 15.21 20.47
N GLU A 57 10.47 15.66 19.25
CA GLU A 57 9.62 16.63 18.56
C GLU A 57 9.14 15.98 17.25
N ILE A 58 7.88 16.25 16.89
CA ILE A 58 7.30 15.79 15.62
C ILE A 58 7.01 17.01 14.76
N TYR A 59 7.53 16.97 13.55
CA TYR A 59 7.40 18.00 12.54
C TYR A 59 6.59 17.49 11.36
N GLU A 60 5.83 18.37 10.73
CA GLU A 60 5.21 18.17 9.43
C GLU A 60 6.04 18.93 8.40
N ALA A 61 6.48 18.25 7.35
CA ALA A 61 7.36 18.82 6.33
C ALA A 61 6.89 18.52 4.91
N SER A 62 7.17 19.43 3.99
CA SER A 62 6.94 19.24 2.55
C SER A 62 8.10 19.81 1.73
N LYS A 63 8.35 19.23 0.55
CA LYS A 63 9.36 19.71 -0.41
C LYS A 63 8.74 20.55 -1.53
N LYS A 64 9.57 21.36 -2.18
CA LYS A 64 9.32 21.99 -3.49
C LYS A 64 10.57 21.91 -4.34
N VAL A 65 10.43 22.03 -5.65
CA VAL A 65 11.57 22.20 -6.55
C VAL A 65 11.82 23.70 -6.74
N ASP A 66 13.03 24.15 -6.45
CA ASP A 66 13.46 25.54 -6.67
C ASP A 66 14.76 25.53 -7.48
N GLY A 67 14.73 26.11 -8.69
CA GLY A 67 15.90 26.16 -9.57
C GLY A 67 16.46 24.80 -10.02
N GLY A 68 15.69 23.71 -9.92
CA GLY A 68 16.17 22.34 -10.19
C GLY A 68 16.82 21.66 -8.98
N THR A 69 16.62 22.16 -7.77
CA THR A 69 17.02 21.48 -6.53
C THR A 69 15.80 21.28 -5.66
N GLU A 70 15.65 20.09 -5.09
CA GLU A 70 14.62 19.85 -4.07
C GLU A 70 15.00 20.61 -2.80
N VAL A 71 14.11 21.49 -2.34
CA VAL A 71 14.27 22.30 -1.15
C VAL A 71 13.04 22.18 -0.26
N LEU A 72 13.22 22.44 1.03
CA LEU A 72 12.13 22.45 2.00
C LEU A 72 11.14 23.58 1.65
N LYS A 73 9.86 23.24 1.49
CA LYS A 73 8.78 24.21 1.25
C LYS A 73 8.20 24.69 2.57
N THR A 74 7.83 23.75 3.44
CA THR A 74 7.26 24.01 4.76
C THR A 74 7.85 23.06 5.79
N ILE A 75 8.03 23.56 7.01
CA ILE A 75 8.28 22.77 8.20
C ILE A 75 7.45 23.35 9.34
N LYS A 76 6.69 22.51 10.04
CA LYS A 76 5.79 22.93 11.11
C LYS A 76 5.92 21.96 12.29
N LEU A 77 6.24 22.49 13.46
CA LEU A 77 6.20 21.71 14.69
C LEU A 77 4.75 21.33 15.03
N LEU A 78 4.48 20.04 15.17
CA LEU A 78 3.18 19.50 15.57
C LEU A 78 3.13 19.18 17.06
N HIS A 79 4.14 18.48 17.55
CA HIS A 79 4.19 18.01 18.93
C HIS A 79 5.59 18.14 19.51
N THR A 80 5.66 18.52 20.77
CA THR A 80 6.83 18.37 21.63
C THR A 80 6.41 17.48 22.78
N LYS A 81 7.14 16.39 22.99
CA LYS A 81 6.86 15.40 24.03
C LYS A 81 8.12 15.16 24.84
N LYS A 82 8.06 15.43 26.15
CA LYS A 82 9.19 15.15 27.04
C LYS A 82 9.14 13.74 27.58
N TRP A 83 10.29 13.14 27.83
CA TRP A 83 10.36 11.81 28.46
C TRP A 83 9.69 11.81 29.83
N SER A 84 9.81 12.91 30.59
CA SER A 84 9.19 13.08 31.91
C SER A 84 7.66 13.17 31.90
N GLU A 85 7.02 13.31 30.74
CA GLU A 85 5.55 13.27 30.61
C GLU A 85 5.00 11.85 30.68
N PHE A 86 5.86 10.85 30.48
CA PHE A 86 5.48 9.45 30.43
C PHE A 86 6.08 8.69 31.61
N THR A 87 5.41 7.63 32.04
CA THR A 87 5.97 6.67 33.01
C THR A 87 6.21 5.31 32.38
N ARG A 88 5.47 4.99 31.31
CA ARG A 88 5.50 3.70 30.64
C ARG A 88 5.32 3.83 29.14
N VAL A 89 5.95 2.93 28.42
CA VAL A 89 5.78 2.77 26.97
C VAL A 89 5.70 1.30 26.59
N GLU A 90 4.72 0.98 25.75
CA GLU A 90 4.57 -0.34 25.15
C GLU A 90 5.14 -0.32 23.73
N ILE A 91 6.04 -1.26 23.44
CA ILE A 91 6.70 -1.39 22.14
C ILE A 91 6.18 -2.66 21.45
N ASP A 92 5.55 -2.48 20.30
CA ASP A 92 5.06 -3.58 19.45
C ASP A 92 5.74 -3.54 18.09
N LYS A 93 6.55 -4.55 17.79
CA LYS A 93 7.30 -4.63 16.54
C LYS A 93 6.49 -5.38 15.47
N PHE A 94 6.19 -4.69 14.38
CA PHE A 94 5.60 -5.23 13.16
C PHE A 94 6.69 -5.54 12.12
N ALA A 95 6.29 -6.05 10.95
CA ALA A 95 7.22 -6.40 9.88
C ALA A 95 7.95 -5.15 9.33
N ALA A 96 7.21 -4.07 9.09
CA ALA A 96 7.73 -2.84 8.46
C ALA A 96 7.81 -1.62 9.41
N THR A 97 7.23 -1.71 10.61
CA THR A 97 7.20 -0.59 11.56
C THR A 97 7.31 -1.07 13.00
N THR A 98 7.75 -0.19 13.89
CA THR A 98 7.61 -0.36 15.34
C THR A 98 6.61 0.64 15.87
N GLN A 99 5.58 0.16 16.57
CA GLN A 99 4.60 0.99 17.23
C GLN A 99 5.02 1.25 18.69
N TYR A 100 4.98 2.51 19.09
CA TYR A 100 5.19 2.96 20.46
C TYR A 100 3.89 3.52 20.99
N LYS A 101 3.40 2.94 22.07
CA LYS A 101 2.20 3.39 22.77
C LYS A 101 2.58 3.88 24.15
N PHE A 102 2.44 5.17 24.38
CA PHE A 102 2.69 5.81 25.66
C PHE A 102 1.45 5.70 26.56
N ASP A 103 1.67 5.82 27.87
CA ASP A 103 0.64 5.69 28.91
C ASP A 103 -0.38 6.83 28.93
N ASP A 104 -0.04 8.01 28.40
CA ASP A 104 -0.97 9.12 28.16
C ASP A 104 -1.94 8.86 26.97
N GLY A 105 -1.79 7.72 26.29
CA GLY A 105 -2.56 7.33 25.11
C GLY A 105 -1.94 7.79 23.79
N PHE A 106 -0.89 8.60 23.81
CA PHE A 106 -0.18 9.01 22.60
C PHE A 106 0.46 7.79 21.95
N THR A 107 0.26 7.63 20.64
CA THR A 107 0.73 6.44 19.92
C THR A 107 1.34 6.86 18.59
N ILE A 108 2.55 6.37 18.33
CA ILE A 108 3.29 6.60 17.09
C ILE A 108 3.75 5.29 16.46
N LYS A 109 3.94 5.28 15.15
CA LYS A 109 4.63 4.21 14.43
C LYS A 109 5.83 4.78 13.71
N LEU A 110 6.96 4.08 13.80
CA LEU A 110 8.20 4.41 13.13
C LEU A 110 8.57 3.32 12.14
N TYR A 111 9.00 3.70 10.94
CA TYR A 111 9.50 2.78 9.92
C TYR A 111 10.94 2.32 10.21
N SER A 112 11.73 3.19 10.84
CA SER A 112 13.04 2.89 11.42
C SER A 112 13.10 3.46 12.83
N ASP A 113 13.56 2.66 13.79
CA ASP A 113 13.43 2.99 15.21
C ASP A 113 14.73 2.83 16.01
N LYS A 114 15.85 2.53 15.37
CA LYS A 114 17.06 2.05 16.07
C LYS A 114 17.54 3.01 17.18
N ASP A 115 17.79 4.28 16.86
CA ASP A 115 18.29 5.22 17.87
C ASP A 115 17.17 5.72 18.78
N PHE A 116 15.96 5.89 18.25
CA PHE A 116 14.78 6.25 19.04
C PHE A 116 14.50 5.22 20.15
N ARG A 117 14.55 3.94 19.80
CA ARG A 117 14.44 2.83 20.77
C ARG A 117 15.54 2.90 21.82
N GLY A 118 16.77 3.20 21.39
CA GLY A 118 17.90 3.37 22.30
C GLY A 118 17.64 4.46 23.34
N GLU A 119 17.09 5.60 22.93
CA GLU A 119 16.72 6.66 23.86
C GLU A 119 15.52 6.34 24.73
N VAL A 120 14.50 5.68 24.17
CA VAL A 120 13.37 5.18 24.97
C VAL A 120 13.86 4.25 26.08
N GLU A 121 14.80 3.35 25.79
CA GLU A 121 15.37 2.43 26.79
C GLU A 121 16.27 3.14 27.83
N LYS A 122 16.85 4.31 27.51
CA LYS A 122 17.66 5.12 28.44
C LYS A 122 16.86 6.13 29.25
N SER A 123 15.67 6.51 28.79
CA SER A 123 14.85 7.58 29.36
C SER A 123 14.28 7.27 30.76
N GLY A 124 14.46 6.04 31.25
CA GLY A 124 14.00 5.61 32.58
C GLY A 124 12.53 5.21 32.63
N LEU A 125 11.86 5.13 31.48
CA LEU A 125 10.48 4.64 31.34
C LEU A 125 10.39 3.14 31.63
N ASP A 126 9.23 2.69 32.14
CA ASP A 126 8.89 1.28 32.16
C ASP A 126 8.62 0.80 30.71
N VAL A 127 9.56 0.07 30.13
CA VAL A 127 9.49 -0.39 28.74
C VAL A 127 8.92 -1.80 28.67
N VAL A 128 7.69 -1.94 28.17
CA VAL A 128 7.03 -3.23 27.96
C VAL A 128 7.14 -3.64 26.50
N LYS A 129 7.98 -4.64 26.22
CA LYS A 129 8.12 -5.23 24.88
C LYS A 129 7.07 -6.31 24.67
N LEU A 130 6.19 -6.12 23.69
CA LEU A 130 5.19 -7.12 23.33
C LEU A 130 5.80 -8.18 22.42
N GLU A 131 6.39 -9.22 23.03
CA GLU A 131 6.89 -10.36 22.27
C GLU A 131 5.74 -11.23 21.75
N ARG A 132 5.52 -11.18 20.44
CA ARG A 132 4.61 -12.10 19.75
C ARG A 132 5.31 -13.45 19.56
N LYS A 133 4.70 -14.51 20.08
CA LYS A 133 5.18 -15.89 19.88
C LYS A 133 5.29 -16.20 18.38
N TRP A 134 6.42 -16.78 17.97
CA TRP A 134 6.80 -16.99 16.57
C TRP A 134 5.74 -17.69 15.71
N TYR A 135 4.93 -18.58 16.28
CA TYR A 135 3.85 -19.27 15.57
C TYR A 135 2.70 -18.34 15.16
N ASN A 136 2.51 -17.17 15.80
CA ASN A 136 1.56 -16.15 15.33
C ASN A 136 2.07 -15.41 14.08
N LYS A 137 3.32 -15.68 13.65
CA LYS A 137 3.89 -15.22 12.38
C LYS A 137 3.65 -16.21 11.23
N ILE A 138 3.24 -17.45 11.52
CA ILE A 138 2.93 -18.47 10.50
C ILE A 138 1.57 -18.15 9.88
N LEU A 139 1.50 -18.12 8.54
CA LEU A 139 0.25 -17.92 7.80
C LEU A 139 -0.81 -18.93 8.27
N GLY A 140 -2.01 -18.45 8.61
CA GLY A 140 -3.12 -19.24 9.17
C GLY A 140 -3.19 -19.32 10.70
N PHE A 141 -2.08 -19.17 11.42
CA PHE A 141 -2.05 -19.15 12.89
C PHE A 141 -2.20 -17.73 13.48
N ARG A 142 -1.98 -16.70 12.66
CA ARG A 142 -2.10 -15.28 13.03
C ARG A 142 -3.47 -14.89 13.60
N SER A 143 -4.54 -15.52 13.11
CA SER A 143 -5.92 -15.14 13.48
C SER A 143 -6.41 -15.71 14.82
N LYS A 144 -5.69 -16.68 15.42
CA LYS A 144 -6.13 -17.49 16.57
C LYS A 144 -7.46 -18.24 16.39
N LYS A 145 -8.12 -18.14 15.23
CA LYS A 145 -9.37 -18.86 14.95
C LYS A 145 -9.04 -20.32 14.64
N ARG A 146 -9.67 -21.26 15.37
CA ARG A 146 -9.34 -22.70 15.35
C ARG A 146 -9.40 -23.32 13.94
N TRP A 147 -10.40 -22.98 13.14
CA TRP A 147 -10.53 -23.48 11.77
C TRP A 147 -9.38 -23.06 10.83
N LYS A 148 -8.91 -21.80 10.91
CA LYS A 148 -7.75 -21.33 10.13
C LYS A 148 -6.46 -22.04 10.55
N MET A 149 -6.31 -22.38 11.82
CA MET A 149 -5.18 -23.17 12.31
C MET A 149 -5.25 -24.63 11.81
N VAL A 150 -6.43 -25.23 11.75
CA VAL A 150 -6.61 -26.60 11.22
C VAL A 150 -6.27 -26.67 9.73
N ILE A 151 -6.76 -25.71 8.93
CA ILE A 151 -6.48 -25.65 7.49
C ILE A 151 -4.98 -25.43 7.23
N ALA A 152 -4.35 -24.50 7.95
CA ALA A 152 -2.92 -24.27 7.84
C ALA A 152 -2.10 -25.50 8.27
N SER A 153 -2.47 -26.15 9.38
CA SER A 153 -1.84 -27.41 9.80
C SER A 153 -1.90 -28.50 8.72
N ALA A 154 -3.04 -28.65 8.03
CA ALA A 154 -3.18 -29.61 6.95
C ALA A 154 -2.28 -29.23 5.74
N GLY A 155 -2.23 -27.95 5.37
CA GLY A 155 -1.36 -27.46 4.29
C GLY A 155 0.12 -27.67 4.58
N TYR A 156 0.60 -27.29 5.78
CA TYR A 156 2.00 -27.52 6.16
C TYR A 156 2.33 -29.01 6.31
N PHE A 157 1.38 -29.83 6.73
CA PHE A 157 1.55 -31.29 6.75
C PHE A 157 1.69 -31.87 5.34
N PHE A 158 0.92 -31.35 4.37
CA PHE A 158 1.02 -31.77 2.97
C PHE A 158 2.37 -31.39 2.34
N ILE A 159 2.86 -30.16 2.59
CA ILE A 159 4.19 -29.72 2.16
C ILE A 159 5.28 -30.59 2.81
N PHE A 160 5.13 -30.92 4.09
CA PHE A 160 6.03 -31.84 4.78
C PHE A 160 6.04 -33.24 4.15
N LEU A 161 4.87 -33.76 3.72
CA LEU A 161 4.78 -35.04 3.01
C LEU A 161 5.47 -34.99 1.63
N ILE A 162 5.29 -33.91 0.87
CA ILE A 162 6.00 -33.69 -0.40
C ILE A 162 7.52 -33.67 -0.17
N PHE A 163 7.97 -32.96 0.87
CA PHE A 163 9.39 -32.87 1.22
C PHE A 163 9.97 -34.23 1.64
N VAL A 164 9.22 -35.02 2.41
CA VAL A 164 9.62 -36.39 2.78
C VAL A 164 9.65 -37.30 1.55
N ALA A 165 8.65 -37.22 0.67
CA ALA A 165 8.60 -37.99 -0.57
C ALA A 165 9.80 -37.69 -1.49
N ALA A 166 10.16 -36.41 -1.63
CA ALA A 166 11.33 -35.96 -2.38
C ALA A 166 12.65 -36.48 -1.80
N LEU A 167 12.76 -36.62 -0.47
CA LEU A 167 13.95 -37.18 0.18
C LEU A 167 14.02 -38.72 0.09
N THR A 168 12.89 -39.41 -0.06
CA THR A 168 12.83 -40.88 -0.16
C THR A 168 12.95 -41.43 -1.58
N GLY A 169 13.09 -40.58 -2.60
CA GLY A 169 13.42 -41.00 -3.97
C GLY A 169 12.37 -41.88 -4.65
N GLY A 170 11.08 -41.57 -4.46
CA GLY A 170 9.98 -42.24 -5.18
C GLY A 170 9.61 -41.48 -6.45
N GLY A 171 10.03 -42.00 -7.61
CA GLY A 171 9.62 -41.52 -8.92
C GLY A 171 8.25 -42.02 -9.36
N GLU A 172 7.80 -41.44 -10.48
CA GLU A 172 6.61 -41.70 -11.30
C GLU A 172 5.33 -40.91 -10.91
N THR A 173 5.21 -39.74 -11.55
CA THR A 173 3.94 -39.05 -11.82
C THR A 173 3.12 -39.87 -12.81
N GLU A 174 2.04 -40.51 -12.34
CA GLU A 174 0.92 -40.91 -13.18
C GLU A 174 0.00 -39.70 -13.43
N GLU A 175 -0.26 -39.42 -14.70
CA GLU A 175 -1.35 -38.57 -15.17
C GLU A 175 -2.69 -39.15 -14.69
N VAL A 176 -3.52 -38.34 -14.04
CA VAL A 176 -4.93 -38.70 -13.80
C VAL A 176 -5.77 -38.09 -14.92
N ALA A 177 -6.06 -38.92 -15.92
CA ALA A 177 -7.11 -38.71 -16.91
C ALA A 177 -8.50 -38.67 -16.23
N GLY A 178 -9.41 -37.92 -16.85
CA GLY A 178 -10.73 -37.59 -16.31
C GLY A 178 -11.67 -38.77 -16.08
N GLN A 179 -12.70 -38.48 -15.30
CA GLN A 179 -13.91 -39.27 -15.27
C GLN A 179 -15.11 -38.34 -15.03
N ASP A 180 -15.93 -38.23 -16.08
CA ASP A 180 -17.31 -37.78 -16.04
C ASP A 180 -18.11 -38.64 -15.04
N ASP A 181 -19.00 -38.01 -14.29
CA ASP A 181 -20.26 -38.64 -13.89
C ASP A 181 -21.38 -37.59 -13.94
N GLU A 182 -22.24 -37.84 -14.92
CA GLU A 182 -23.57 -37.31 -15.16
C GLU A 182 -24.50 -37.56 -13.95
N ILE A 183 -25.46 -36.67 -13.68
CA ILE A 183 -26.86 -37.01 -13.37
C ILE A 183 -27.74 -35.74 -13.42
N GLU A 184 -28.65 -35.82 -14.39
CA GLU A 184 -30.06 -35.41 -14.48
C GLU A 184 -30.52 -33.94 -14.38
N GLU A 185 -31.10 -33.57 -15.52
CA GLU A 185 -32.09 -32.54 -15.79
C GLU A 185 -33.28 -32.56 -14.81
N VAL A 186 -33.72 -31.36 -14.41
CA VAL A 186 -35.14 -31.06 -14.24
C VAL A 186 -35.47 -29.81 -15.06
N SER A 187 -36.17 -30.07 -16.16
CA SER A 187 -36.87 -29.13 -17.02
C SER A 187 -37.99 -28.40 -16.28
N ALA A 188 -38.11 -27.09 -16.49
CA ALA A 188 -39.40 -26.40 -16.52
C ALA A 188 -39.32 -25.23 -17.50
N ASP A 189 -39.98 -25.41 -18.63
CA ASP A 189 -40.24 -24.47 -19.71
C ASP A 189 -40.76 -23.11 -19.22
N ILE A 190 -40.21 -22.01 -19.77
CA ILE A 190 -40.99 -20.88 -20.30
C ILE A 190 -40.28 -20.37 -21.57
N GLU A 191 -40.95 -20.56 -22.71
CA GLU A 191 -40.61 -20.09 -24.06
C GLU A 191 -40.76 -18.55 -24.24
N PRO A 192 -40.25 -17.98 -25.37
CA PRO A 192 -39.70 -16.64 -25.46
C PRO A 192 -40.71 -15.57 -25.89
N ASN A 193 -40.37 -14.30 -25.66
CA ASN A 193 -40.94 -13.18 -26.40
C ASN A 193 -39.81 -12.33 -26.98
N GLU A 194 -39.57 -12.50 -28.29
CA GLU A 194 -38.94 -11.49 -29.13
C GLU A 194 -39.92 -10.32 -29.30
N GLU A 195 -39.48 -9.11 -29.03
CA GLU A 195 -40.01 -7.95 -29.76
C GLU A 195 -38.88 -6.97 -30.03
N THR A 196 -38.64 -6.82 -31.33
CA THR A 196 -37.72 -5.94 -32.04
C THR A 196 -38.08 -4.48 -31.85
N GLU A 197 -37.12 -3.61 -31.53
CA GLU A 197 -37.11 -2.22 -32.01
C GLU A 197 -35.67 -1.74 -32.25
N ASP A 198 -35.31 -1.60 -33.53
CA ASP A 198 -34.12 -0.87 -34.01
C ASP A 198 -34.26 0.63 -33.68
N PRO A 199 -33.16 1.31 -33.31
CA PRO A 199 -32.95 2.71 -33.65
C PRO A 199 -32.03 2.86 -34.87
N PRO A 200 -32.21 3.94 -35.66
CA PRO A 200 -31.75 4.05 -37.05
C PRO A 200 -30.25 4.36 -37.20
N PRO A 201 -29.69 4.21 -38.42
CA PRO A 201 -28.27 4.40 -38.68
C PRO A 201 -27.92 5.90 -38.73
N VAL A 202 -26.94 6.31 -37.95
CA VAL A 202 -26.25 7.60 -38.12
C VAL A 202 -24.92 7.30 -38.81
N GLU A 203 -24.86 7.66 -40.07
CA GLU A 203 -23.68 7.74 -40.90
C GLU A 203 -22.97 9.06 -40.56
N GLU A 204 -21.86 9.01 -39.82
CA GLU A 204 -20.95 10.14 -39.70
C GLU A 204 -19.51 9.65 -39.78
N ALA A 205 -18.78 10.26 -40.71
CA ALA A 205 -17.43 9.88 -41.11
C ALA A 205 -16.42 10.26 -40.03
N GLU A 206 -15.61 9.30 -39.58
CA GLU A 206 -14.38 9.58 -38.84
C GLU A 206 -13.18 9.26 -39.73
N GLU A 207 -12.46 10.33 -40.10
CA GLU A 207 -11.13 10.26 -40.66
C GLU A 207 -10.17 9.62 -39.64
N PRO A 208 -9.15 8.86 -40.07
CA PRO A 208 -8.21 8.24 -39.14
C PRO A 208 -7.35 9.33 -38.49
N ILE A 209 -7.65 9.63 -37.23
CA ILE A 209 -6.74 10.34 -36.35
C ILE A 209 -5.68 9.31 -35.93
N GLU A 210 -4.43 9.50 -36.37
CA GLU A 210 -3.27 8.86 -35.74
C GLU A 210 -3.22 9.32 -34.27
N GLU A 211 -3.90 8.59 -33.41
CA GLU A 211 -3.74 8.68 -31.97
C GLU A 211 -2.36 8.08 -31.64
N SER A 212 -1.38 8.96 -31.45
CA SER A 212 -0.10 8.57 -30.88
C SER A 212 -0.35 8.15 -29.43
N GLU A 213 -0.60 6.86 -29.25
CA GLU A 213 -0.67 6.16 -27.96
C GLU A 213 0.51 6.64 -27.09
N PRO A 214 0.27 7.20 -25.89
CA PRO A 214 1.38 7.62 -25.05
C PRO A 214 2.24 6.40 -24.73
N GLU A 215 3.52 6.45 -25.10
CA GLU A 215 4.47 5.37 -24.80
C GLU A 215 4.53 5.16 -23.28
N VAL A 216 3.86 4.10 -22.80
CA VAL A 216 3.89 3.68 -21.41
C VAL A 216 5.34 3.30 -21.08
N PRO A 217 5.96 3.91 -20.05
CA PRO A 217 7.35 3.58 -19.70
C PRO A 217 7.46 2.09 -19.32
N ASN A 218 8.37 1.36 -19.95
CA ASN A 218 8.68 -0.03 -19.60
C ASN A 218 9.60 -0.14 -18.36
N ALA A 219 10.02 0.97 -17.77
CA ALA A 219 10.82 1.04 -16.56
C ALA A 219 10.57 2.36 -15.82
N PHE A 220 10.53 2.31 -14.49
CA PHE A 220 10.28 3.47 -13.63
C PHE A 220 11.59 4.01 -13.06
N ASN A 221 11.97 5.23 -13.46
CA ASN A 221 13.18 5.90 -12.98
C ASN A 221 12.90 6.84 -11.81
N ASP A 222 11.67 7.33 -11.73
CA ASP A 222 11.19 8.20 -10.66
C ASP A 222 9.67 8.09 -10.45
N GLU A 223 9.18 8.79 -9.42
CA GLU A 223 7.75 8.84 -9.08
C GLU A 223 6.89 9.42 -10.21
N GLN A 224 7.45 10.25 -11.10
CA GLN A 224 6.69 10.85 -12.18
C GLN A 224 6.36 9.84 -13.28
N ASP A 225 7.26 8.89 -13.56
CA ASP A 225 6.98 7.77 -14.47
C ASP A 225 5.79 6.95 -13.96
N VAL A 226 5.74 6.67 -12.65
CA VAL A 226 4.63 5.96 -12.00
C VAL A 226 3.32 6.76 -12.08
N ILE A 227 3.37 8.08 -11.82
CA ILE A 227 2.21 8.97 -11.93
C ILE A 227 1.66 8.97 -13.36
N THR A 228 2.53 9.04 -14.37
CA THR A 228 2.13 8.99 -15.77
C THR A 228 1.42 7.70 -16.12
N VAL A 229 1.90 6.54 -15.61
CA VAL A 229 1.21 5.26 -15.79
C VAL A 229 -0.14 5.26 -15.09
N ILE A 230 -0.23 5.71 -13.84
CA ILE A 230 -1.51 5.80 -13.11
C ILE A 230 -2.52 6.65 -13.91
N HIS A 231 -2.11 7.80 -14.41
CA HIS A 231 -2.98 8.68 -15.19
C HIS A 231 -3.41 8.05 -16.53
N ALA A 232 -2.50 7.36 -17.22
CA ALA A 232 -2.82 6.65 -18.45
C ALA A 232 -3.78 5.48 -18.20
N THR A 233 -3.65 4.77 -17.08
CA THR A 233 -4.47 3.60 -16.75
C THR A 233 -5.85 3.99 -16.22
N VAL A 234 -5.92 4.92 -15.26
CA VAL A 234 -7.17 5.21 -14.53
C VAL A 234 -7.65 6.67 -14.66
N GLY A 235 -6.95 7.49 -15.43
CA GLY A 235 -7.27 8.90 -15.67
C GLY A 235 -6.65 9.88 -14.64
N ASP A 236 -6.59 11.15 -15.01
CA ASP A 236 -5.94 12.22 -14.23
C ASP A 236 -6.72 12.65 -12.98
N GLU A 237 -8.02 12.38 -12.93
CA GLU A 237 -8.94 12.86 -11.88
C GLU A 237 -9.93 11.78 -11.43
N ALA A 238 -10.45 11.93 -10.22
CA ALA A 238 -11.58 11.20 -9.68
C ALA A 238 -12.54 12.18 -9.01
N ASP A 239 -13.79 12.25 -9.50
CA ASP A 239 -14.83 13.16 -9.01
C ASP A 239 -14.42 14.65 -8.94
N GLY A 240 -13.58 15.10 -9.88
CA GLY A 240 -13.08 16.47 -9.96
C GLY A 240 -11.92 16.78 -9.01
N GLU A 241 -11.42 15.79 -8.27
CA GLU A 241 -10.19 15.87 -7.50
C GLU A 241 -9.03 15.19 -8.25
N PRO A 242 -7.77 15.62 -8.05
CA PRO A 242 -6.62 14.96 -8.66
C PRO A 242 -6.59 13.46 -8.32
N ARG A 243 -6.33 12.61 -9.33
CA ARG A 243 -6.27 11.16 -9.14
C ARG A 243 -5.20 10.77 -8.13
N VAL A 244 -4.00 11.32 -8.29
CA VAL A 244 -2.86 11.01 -7.42
C VAL A 244 -2.79 11.97 -6.24
N ILE A 245 -2.76 11.40 -5.03
CA ILE A 245 -2.49 12.13 -3.79
C ILE A 245 -0.97 12.15 -3.52
N ASP A 246 -0.35 10.98 -3.57
CA ASP A 246 1.07 10.77 -3.29
C ASP A 246 1.56 9.46 -3.91
N VAL A 247 2.80 9.44 -4.40
CA VAL A 247 3.46 8.24 -4.91
C VAL A 247 4.87 8.19 -4.34
N SER A 248 5.27 7.02 -3.87
CA SER A 248 6.64 6.76 -3.44
C SER A 248 7.23 5.61 -4.27
N LEU A 249 8.43 5.83 -4.80
CA LEU A 249 9.25 4.83 -5.49
C LEU A 249 10.57 4.71 -4.74
N ASN A 250 10.79 3.59 -4.06
CA ASN A 250 11.99 3.38 -3.23
C ASN A 250 12.73 2.10 -3.59
N ASP A 251 14.05 2.20 -3.66
CA ASP A 251 14.92 1.04 -3.61
C ASP A 251 14.94 0.56 -2.15
N HIS A 252 14.62 -0.72 -1.91
CA HIS A 252 14.97 -1.41 -0.66
C HIS A 252 14.24 -0.96 0.63
N MET A 253 12.95 -1.29 0.79
CA MET A 253 12.26 -1.28 2.12
C MET A 253 12.49 -2.61 2.87
N GLY A 254 13.75 -2.99 3.09
CA GLY A 254 14.09 -4.16 3.91
C GLY A 254 13.89 -5.53 3.24
N VAL A 255 13.88 -5.57 1.92
CA VAL A 255 13.91 -6.80 1.12
C VAL A 255 15.37 -7.04 0.71
N ASP A 256 15.99 -8.16 1.10
CA ASP A 256 17.39 -8.51 0.76
C ASP A 256 17.56 -8.88 -0.74
N ILE A 257 16.96 -8.10 -1.64
CA ILE A 257 17.10 -8.22 -3.09
C ILE A 257 17.77 -6.93 -3.58
N GLU A 258 18.95 -7.09 -4.16
CA GLU A 258 19.73 -6.01 -4.75
C GLU A 258 18.89 -5.37 -5.88
N ASP A 259 18.82 -4.04 -5.89
CA ASP A 259 18.09 -3.22 -6.89
C ASP A 259 16.55 -3.40 -6.96
N ALA A 260 15.92 -4.07 -5.98
CA ALA A 260 14.47 -4.18 -5.90
C ALA A 260 13.79 -2.86 -5.51
N LYS A 261 12.85 -2.43 -6.36
CA LYS A 261 12.03 -1.23 -6.19
C LYS A 261 10.65 -1.56 -5.66
N LEU A 262 10.07 -0.59 -4.95
CA LEU A 262 8.76 -0.71 -4.34
C LEU A 262 7.94 0.53 -4.66
N ILE A 263 6.69 0.31 -5.07
CA ILE A 263 5.74 1.38 -5.37
C ILE A 263 4.68 1.43 -4.27
N ILE A 264 4.48 2.61 -3.70
CA ILE A 264 3.33 2.91 -2.85
C ILE A 264 2.59 4.11 -3.44
N ALA A 265 1.39 3.89 -3.94
CA ALA A 265 0.51 4.93 -4.48
C ALA A 265 -0.67 5.18 -3.54
N ASN A 266 -0.95 6.44 -3.24
CA ASN A 266 -2.18 6.90 -2.61
C ASN A 266 -2.97 7.68 -3.67
N ILE A 267 -4.15 7.17 -4.02
CA ILE A 267 -4.97 7.72 -5.09
C ILE A 267 -6.42 7.90 -4.64
N ASN A 268 -7.11 8.89 -5.23
CA ASN A 268 -8.54 9.05 -5.08
C ASN A 268 -9.28 8.01 -5.93
N ALA A 269 -10.34 7.43 -5.37
CA ALA A 269 -11.27 6.57 -6.08
C ALA A 269 -12.44 7.38 -6.65
N LYS A 270 -13.07 6.88 -7.71
CA LYS A 270 -14.33 7.42 -8.21
C LYS A 270 -15.49 6.92 -7.35
N SER A 271 -16.37 7.83 -6.98
CA SER A 271 -17.64 7.51 -6.34
C SER A 271 -18.58 6.83 -7.32
N ASN A 272 -19.60 6.15 -6.80
CA ASN A 272 -20.61 5.50 -7.61
C ASN A 272 -21.96 5.45 -6.87
N LEU A 273 -23.02 4.99 -7.55
CA LEU A 273 -24.38 4.97 -7.01
C LEU A 273 -24.53 4.12 -5.75
N THR A 274 -23.72 3.07 -5.61
CA THR A 274 -23.75 2.17 -4.44
C THR A 274 -22.32 1.80 -4.01
N ASN A 275 -22.14 1.48 -2.72
CA ASN A 275 -20.85 1.04 -2.20
C ASN A 275 -20.32 -0.21 -2.91
N ASN A 276 -21.19 -1.13 -3.33
CA ASN A 276 -20.77 -2.31 -4.08
C ASN A 276 -20.20 -1.93 -5.46
N MET A 277 -20.81 -0.96 -6.15
CA MET A 277 -20.28 -0.47 -7.44
C MET A 277 -18.95 0.26 -7.26
N VAL A 278 -18.79 1.02 -6.17
CA VAL A 278 -17.50 1.64 -5.82
C VAL A 278 -16.45 0.56 -5.59
N ARG A 279 -16.76 -0.45 -4.76
CA ARG A 279 -15.87 -1.59 -4.50
C ARG A 279 -15.45 -2.26 -5.80
N THR A 280 -16.41 -2.64 -6.65
CA THR A 280 -16.14 -3.26 -7.95
C THR A 280 -15.25 -2.38 -8.83
N GLY A 281 -15.55 -1.08 -8.95
CA GLY A 281 -14.73 -0.15 -9.73
C GLY A 281 -13.29 -0.06 -9.23
N ILE A 282 -13.10 0.04 -7.92
CA ILE A 282 -11.76 0.06 -7.29
C ILE A 282 -10.99 -1.23 -7.60
N LEU A 283 -11.63 -2.39 -7.47
CA LEU A 283 -10.95 -3.68 -7.70
C LEU A 283 -10.62 -3.90 -9.19
N MET A 284 -11.45 -3.40 -10.11
CA MET A 284 -11.13 -3.40 -11.54
C MET A 284 -9.90 -2.51 -11.83
N GLU A 285 -9.93 -1.25 -11.38
CA GLU A 285 -8.80 -0.33 -11.53
C GLU A 285 -7.53 -0.87 -10.83
N ALA A 286 -7.68 -1.59 -9.71
CA ALA A 286 -6.57 -2.27 -9.06
C ALA A 286 -5.93 -3.32 -9.98
N ALA A 287 -6.72 -4.14 -10.67
CA ALA A 287 -6.19 -5.15 -11.60
C ALA A 287 -5.45 -4.51 -12.77
N GLU A 288 -5.98 -3.43 -13.32
CA GLU A 288 -5.35 -2.68 -14.40
C GLU A 288 -4.03 -2.04 -13.95
N LEU A 289 -4.03 -1.38 -12.78
CA LEU A 289 -2.83 -0.75 -12.23
C LEU A 289 -1.75 -1.77 -11.87
N MET A 290 -2.11 -2.93 -11.31
CA MET A 290 -1.11 -3.96 -11.02
C MET A 290 -0.42 -4.43 -12.31
N GLN A 291 -1.17 -4.70 -13.37
CA GLN A 291 -0.59 -5.06 -14.67
C GLN A 291 0.30 -3.95 -15.25
N ALA A 292 -0.15 -2.70 -15.16
CA ALA A 292 0.60 -1.57 -15.69
C ALA A 292 1.88 -1.23 -14.88
N LEU A 293 1.86 -1.44 -13.56
CA LEU A 293 2.98 -1.11 -12.68
C LEU A 293 4.01 -2.23 -12.52
N PHE A 294 3.64 -3.49 -12.77
CA PHE A 294 4.58 -4.61 -12.78
C PHE A 294 5.29 -4.81 -14.13
N VAL A 295 5.04 -3.96 -15.13
CA VAL A 295 5.75 -3.98 -16.43
C VAL A 295 7.27 -3.79 -16.28
N ASP A 296 7.69 -3.07 -15.24
CA ASP A 296 9.10 -2.95 -14.87
C ASP A 296 9.50 -4.12 -13.96
N ASP A 297 10.32 -5.02 -14.49
CA ASP A 297 10.80 -6.23 -13.80
C ASP A 297 11.55 -5.96 -12.48
N ASN A 298 12.01 -4.73 -12.25
CA ASN A 298 12.68 -4.36 -11.00
C ASN A 298 11.69 -4.01 -9.88
N ILE A 299 10.40 -3.85 -10.19
CA ILE A 299 9.36 -3.63 -9.17
C ILE A 299 9.05 -4.96 -8.49
N HIS A 300 9.37 -5.05 -7.21
CA HIS A 300 9.08 -6.21 -6.38
C HIS A 300 7.71 -6.10 -5.71
N ASP A 301 7.34 -4.93 -5.17
CA ASP A 301 6.03 -4.74 -4.54
C ASP A 301 5.32 -3.52 -5.11
N VAL A 302 4.01 -3.66 -5.32
CA VAL A 302 3.10 -2.56 -5.62
C VAL A 302 2.02 -2.53 -4.56
N THR A 303 1.87 -1.39 -3.89
CA THR A 303 0.76 -1.09 -2.98
C THR A 303 -0.01 0.10 -3.51
N VAL A 304 -1.31 -0.06 -3.70
CA VAL A 304 -2.21 1.04 -4.04
C VAL A 304 -3.23 1.21 -2.91
N ASN A 305 -3.34 2.43 -2.40
CA ASN A 305 -4.30 2.85 -1.40
C ASN A 305 -5.34 3.77 -2.07
N TRP A 306 -6.60 3.38 -2.01
CA TRP A 306 -7.70 4.18 -2.53
C TRP A 306 -8.36 4.98 -1.43
N HIS A 307 -8.64 6.25 -1.72
CA HIS A 307 -9.27 7.19 -0.81
C HIS A 307 -10.59 7.69 -1.38
N LEU A 308 -11.56 7.89 -0.48
CA LEU A 308 -12.80 8.60 -0.77
C LEU A 308 -13.05 9.64 0.32
N PRO A 309 -13.83 10.70 0.03
CA PRO A 309 -14.27 11.63 1.06
C PRO A 309 -15.07 10.88 2.15
N LEU A 310 -14.58 10.89 3.39
CA LEU A 310 -15.27 10.33 4.55
C LEU A 310 -15.72 11.46 5.46
N THR A 311 -17.00 11.47 5.82
CA THR A 311 -17.59 12.45 6.73
C THR A 311 -17.62 11.90 8.17
N ASP A 312 -17.07 12.66 9.11
CA ASP A 312 -17.09 12.32 10.54
C ASP A 312 -18.46 12.59 11.19
N ALA A 313 -18.61 12.21 12.46
CA ALA A 313 -19.85 12.41 13.23
C ALA A 313 -20.20 13.90 13.47
N TYR A 314 -19.26 14.81 13.23
CA TYR A 314 -19.43 16.25 13.35
C TYR A 314 -19.70 16.94 12.00
N GLY A 315 -19.71 16.18 10.90
CA GLY A 315 -19.98 16.68 9.55
C GLY A 315 -18.74 17.18 8.80
N ASN A 316 -17.52 16.92 9.29
CA ASN A 316 -16.29 17.26 8.57
C ASN A 316 -15.94 16.16 7.58
N THR A 317 -15.65 16.52 6.33
CA THR A 317 -15.28 15.58 5.26
C THR A 317 -13.80 15.72 4.91
N GLU A 318 -13.06 14.62 4.96
CA GLU A 318 -11.66 14.54 4.52
C GLU A 318 -11.44 13.25 3.71
N PRO A 319 -10.47 13.21 2.78
CA PRO A 319 -10.10 11.98 2.09
C PRO A 319 -9.67 10.92 3.11
N GLY A 320 -10.31 9.76 3.09
CA GLY A 320 -10.03 8.63 3.97
C GLY A 320 -9.77 7.36 3.16
N MET A 321 -8.77 6.57 3.58
CA MET A 321 -8.46 5.29 2.93
C MET A 321 -9.65 4.33 3.08
N VAL A 322 -10.19 3.91 1.94
CA VAL A 322 -11.30 2.95 1.86
C VAL A 322 -10.85 1.57 1.40
N PHE A 323 -9.80 1.48 0.59
CA PHE A 323 -9.24 0.21 0.13
C PHE A 323 -7.71 0.25 0.09
N ARG A 324 -7.10 -0.92 0.27
CA ARG A 324 -5.70 -1.19 -0.04
C ARG A 324 -5.58 -2.54 -0.72
N VAL A 325 -4.83 -2.57 -1.81
CA VAL A 325 -4.37 -3.80 -2.45
C VAL A 325 -2.86 -3.71 -2.59
N SER A 326 -2.16 -4.71 -2.05
CA SER A 326 -0.72 -4.89 -2.22
C SER A 326 -0.42 -6.25 -2.80
N LEU A 327 0.41 -6.28 -3.83
CA LEU A 327 0.97 -7.51 -4.39
C LEU A 327 2.50 -7.43 -4.35
N GLU A 328 3.12 -8.56 -4.05
CA GLU A 328 4.51 -8.86 -4.36
C GLU A 328 4.58 -9.46 -5.78
N ARG A 329 5.74 -9.37 -6.45
CA ARG A 329 5.97 -9.87 -7.81
C ARG A 329 5.64 -11.35 -7.94
N GLU A 330 6.00 -12.15 -6.93
CA GLU A 330 5.70 -13.58 -6.91
C GLU A 330 4.20 -13.85 -6.96
N THR A 331 3.39 -13.01 -6.30
CA THR A 331 1.93 -13.12 -6.32
C THR A 331 1.37 -12.63 -7.66
N TYR A 332 1.88 -11.50 -8.17
CA TYR A 332 1.52 -10.98 -9.48
C TYR A 332 1.72 -12.01 -10.61
N GLU A 333 2.86 -12.71 -10.62
CA GLU A 333 3.21 -13.69 -11.65
C GLU A 333 2.39 -14.99 -11.56
N LYS A 334 1.78 -15.30 -10.40
CA LYS A 334 0.89 -16.46 -10.23
C LYS A 334 -0.53 -16.21 -10.74
N ILE A 335 -0.93 -14.95 -10.88
CA ILE A 335 -2.28 -14.59 -11.30
C ILE A 335 -2.41 -14.78 -12.82
N ASN A 336 -3.43 -15.51 -13.24
CA ASN A 336 -3.82 -15.57 -14.66
C ASN A 336 -4.68 -14.34 -15.00
N TRP A 337 -4.03 -13.24 -15.39
CA TRP A 337 -4.67 -11.94 -15.60
C TRP A 337 -5.79 -11.94 -16.64
N ASP A 338 -5.68 -12.76 -17.70
CA ASP A 338 -6.72 -12.87 -18.75
C ASP A 338 -8.07 -13.38 -18.23
N GLY A 339 -8.05 -14.15 -17.13
CA GLY A 339 -9.25 -14.74 -16.52
C GLY A 339 -9.43 -14.35 -15.05
N PHE A 340 -8.72 -13.34 -14.57
CA PHE A 340 -8.72 -13.00 -13.16
C PHE A 340 -10.00 -12.23 -12.78
N ASP A 341 -10.81 -12.81 -11.90
CA ASP A 341 -11.90 -12.09 -11.25
C ASP A 341 -11.32 -11.17 -10.16
N HIS A 342 -11.44 -9.86 -10.37
CA HIS A 342 -10.94 -8.82 -9.47
C HIS A 342 -11.49 -8.92 -8.04
N ASN A 343 -12.62 -9.59 -7.82
CA ASN A 343 -13.13 -9.84 -6.47
C ASN A 343 -12.23 -10.78 -5.66
N ASN A 344 -11.39 -11.56 -6.33
CA ASN A 344 -10.45 -12.46 -5.68
C ASN A 344 -9.25 -11.75 -5.04
N PHE A 345 -9.08 -10.44 -5.23
CA PHE A 345 -8.02 -9.69 -4.52
C PHE A 345 -8.09 -9.83 -3.01
N GLU A 346 -9.28 -9.96 -2.42
CA GLU A 346 -9.43 -10.22 -0.98
C GLU A 346 -8.74 -11.53 -0.55
N THR A 347 -8.66 -12.50 -1.46
CA THR A 347 -8.10 -13.83 -1.20
C THR A 347 -6.62 -13.91 -1.58
N VAL A 348 -6.24 -13.34 -2.74
CA VAL A 348 -4.92 -13.57 -3.32
C VAL A 348 -3.90 -12.47 -2.99
N ALA A 349 -4.33 -11.26 -2.65
CA ALA A 349 -3.40 -10.16 -2.40
C ALA A 349 -2.60 -10.38 -1.11
N ASP A 350 -1.32 -10.00 -1.13
CA ASP A 350 -0.42 -10.11 0.02
C ASP A 350 -0.87 -9.19 1.17
N MET A 351 -1.43 -8.04 0.82
CA MET A 351 -2.22 -7.22 1.75
C MET A 351 -3.50 -6.73 1.09
N TYR A 352 -4.61 -7.02 1.76
CA TYR A 352 -5.92 -6.49 1.43
C TYR A 352 -6.52 -5.77 2.63
N PHE A 353 -7.06 -4.58 2.40
CA PHE A 353 -7.92 -3.89 3.35
C PHE A 353 -9.11 -3.31 2.62
N GLU A 354 -10.26 -3.42 3.25
CA GLU A 354 -11.52 -2.82 2.84
C GLU A 354 -12.16 -2.17 4.07
N HIS A 355 -12.58 -0.91 3.90
CA HIS A 355 -13.24 -0.17 4.97
C HIS A 355 -14.62 -0.79 5.25
N PRO A 356 -15.05 -0.93 6.52
CA PRO A 356 -16.29 -1.63 6.87
C PRO A 356 -17.58 -1.10 6.22
N GLY A 357 -17.56 0.14 5.74
CA GLY A 357 -18.68 0.72 4.98
C GLY A 357 -18.91 0.07 3.61
N PHE A 358 -17.95 -0.72 3.12
CA PHE A 358 -18.00 -1.38 1.81
C PHE A 358 -18.15 -2.90 1.92
N SER A 359 -17.80 -3.49 3.07
CA SER A 359 -17.97 -4.92 3.35
C SER A 359 -19.45 -5.27 3.52
N ASN A 360 -20.00 -6.10 2.62
CA ASN A 360 -21.35 -6.68 2.73
C ASN A 360 -21.31 -8.13 3.21
#